data_AF-A0A842SLN8-F1
#
_entry.id   AF-A0A842SLN8-F1
#
_cell.length_a   1.000
_cell.length_b   1.000
_cell.length_c   1.000
_cell.angle_alpha   90.00
_cell.angle_beta   90.00
_cell.angle_gamma   90.00
#
_symmetry.space_group_name_H-M   'P 1'
#
loop_
_entity.id
_entity.type
_entity.pdbx_description
1 polymer ?
#
loop_
_entity_poly.entity_id
_entity_poly.type
_entity_poly.pdbx_seq_one_letter_code
_entity_poly.pdbx_strand_id
1 'polypeptide(L)'
;MSLDTYYIEVLDNAVSVVILTKAKALEIYSEKYGINLNNSMGVGDGLSDIGFMNNCGFCACPANSQEKVKELVNEKHGLVSDKQGLDGALEAYEKAKEKGLEAVIFDKDGVLTVNNELSRGEEFREVLRKAGQEKNPYIILLTGSSFDQNTDFLEAYGFNHLHENPAYKKKPWAVMFNSGLQFYNVFDKETKSLCDIPDEMVAGINNLKNYVEKMIEKDIFGNFGIVGFTEDYEKGQNGRIYRPKKEAMATWNIPRYFKDGKTVYRGSEEAKRFSDALVKIITDFFDEKQYNYEIA
;
A
#
# COMPACT_ATOMS: atom_id res chain seq x y z
N MET A 1 -0.39 17.81 -12.83
CA MET A 1 0.81 16.97 -12.82
C MET A 1 0.64 15.95 -13.92
N SER A 2 1.56 15.86 -14.89
CA SER A 2 1.48 14.82 -15.92
C SER A 2 1.92 13.49 -15.31
N LEU A 3 1.11 12.45 -15.53
CA LEU A 3 1.51 11.07 -15.24
C LEU A 3 2.12 10.52 -16.53
N ASP A 4 3.41 10.23 -16.52
CA ASP A 4 4.15 9.74 -17.69
C ASP A 4 5.17 8.65 -17.34
N THR A 5 5.19 8.21 -16.07
CA THR A 5 6.19 7.30 -15.51
C THR A 5 5.47 6.15 -14.80
N TYR A 6 5.90 4.92 -15.12
CA TYR A 6 5.47 3.71 -14.41
C TYR A 6 6.43 3.42 -13.25
N TYR A 7 5.91 2.90 -12.14
CA TYR A 7 6.74 2.50 -11.00
C TYR A 7 6.74 0.98 -10.86
N ILE A 8 7.93 0.38 -10.88
CA ILE A 8 8.15 -1.03 -10.65
C ILE A 8 8.47 -1.21 -9.16
N GLU A 9 7.51 -1.65 -8.36
CA GLU A 9 7.69 -1.93 -6.94
C GLU A 9 8.15 -3.37 -6.75
N VAL A 10 9.31 -3.54 -6.11
CA VAL A 10 9.89 -4.87 -5.83
C VAL A 10 9.77 -5.18 -4.34
N LEU A 11 8.81 -6.02 -3.99
CA LEU A 11 8.54 -6.44 -2.62
C LEU A 11 9.02 -7.87 -2.37
N ASP A 12 9.18 -8.25 -1.11
CA ASP A 12 9.61 -9.60 -0.72
C ASP A 12 8.65 -10.72 -1.15
N ASN A 13 7.41 -10.35 -1.51
CA ASN A 13 6.33 -11.26 -1.83
C ASN A 13 5.65 -10.99 -3.18
N ALA A 14 6.05 -9.95 -3.91
CA ALA A 14 5.45 -9.56 -5.18
C ALA A 14 6.34 -8.63 -5.98
N VAL A 15 6.19 -8.66 -7.30
CA VAL A 15 6.64 -7.57 -8.19
C VAL A 15 5.40 -6.91 -8.75
N SER A 16 5.29 -5.60 -8.58
CA SER A 16 4.15 -4.82 -9.06
C SER A 16 4.60 -3.72 -10.01
N VAL A 17 3.74 -3.38 -10.95
CA VAL A 17 3.85 -2.17 -11.75
C VAL A 17 2.62 -1.32 -11.50
N VAL A 18 2.84 -0.14 -10.97
CA VAL A 18 1.80 0.83 -10.59
C VAL A 18 1.99 2.13 -11.36
N ILE A 19 0.87 2.81 -11.64
CA ILE A 19 0.90 4.15 -12.23
C ILE A 19 1.11 5.22 -11.14
N LEU A 20 0.67 4.94 -9.91
CA LEU A 20 0.79 5.86 -8.79
C LEU A 20 1.16 5.11 -7.50
N THR A 21 2.25 5.55 -6.86
CA THR A 21 2.68 4.99 -5.57
C THR A 21 1.91 5.63 -4.41
N LYS A 22 1.93 4.99 -3.23
CA LYS A 22 1.37 5.58 -1.99
C LYS A 22 1.97 6.96 -1.69
N ALA A 23 3.29 7.10 -1.86
CA ALA A 23 4.02 8.34 -1.64
C ALA A 23 3.50 9.47 -2.55
N LYS A 24 3.39 9.17 -3.85
CA LYS A 24 2.94 10.15 -4.84
C LYS A 24 1.49 10.56 -4.65
N ALA A 25 0.66 9.59 -4.28
CA ALA A 25 -0.74 9.82 -4.01
C ALA A 25 -0.95 10.69 -2.76
N LEU A 26 -0.11 10.51 -1.73
CA LEU A 26 -0.09 11.37 -0.55
C LEU A 26 0.36 12.81 -0.87
N GLU A 27 1.34 13.00 -1.76
CA GLU A 27 1.75 14.33 -2.24
C GLU A 27 0.58 15.06 -2.92
N ILE A 28 -0.08 14.41 -3.88
CA ILE A 28 -1.24 14.99 -4.59
C ILE A 28 -2.36 15.36 -3.60
N TYR A 29 -2.62 14.50 -2.61
CA TYR A 29 -3.59 14.78 -1.56
C TYR A 29 -3.17 15.98 -0.71
N SER A 30 -1.91 16.03 -0.28
CA SER A 30 -1.35 17.13 0.52
C SER A 30 -1.46 18.47 -0.20
N GLU A 31 -1.08 18.52 -1.49
CA GLU A 31 -1.19 19.71 -2.32
C GLU A 31 -2.64 20.19 -2.47
N LYS A 32 -3.57 19.27 -2.71
CA LYS A 32 -4.98 19.60 -2.93
C LYS A 32 -5.70 20.09 -1.68
N TYR A 33 -5.41 19.51 -0.52
CA TYR A 33 -6.13 19.77 0.73
C TYR A 33 -5.32 20.56 1.77
N GLY A 34 -4.11 20.99 1.41
CA GLY A 34 -3.25 21.82 2.25
C GLY A 34 -2.82 21.11 3.55
N ILE A 35 -2.49 19.82 3.47
CA ILE A 35 -1.92 19.08 4.61
C ILE A 35 -0.42 19.30 4.62
N ASN A 36 0.14 19.81 5.72
CA ASN A 36 1.58 19.97 5.83
C ASN A 36 2.24 18.64 6.22
N LEU A 37 2.83 17.94 5.26
CA LEU A 37 3.50 16.66 5.52
C LEU A 37 4.70 16.79 6.48
N ASN A 38 5.39 17.93 6.49
CA ASN A 38 6.45 18.21 7.47
C ASN A 38 5.92 18.35 8.90
N ASN A 39 4.63 18.62 9.07
CA ASN A 39 3.92 18.62 10.35
C ASN A 39 3.01 17.39 10.51
N SER A 40 3.39 16.27 9.92
CA SER A 40 2.62 15.02 9.95
C SER A 40 3.50 13.83 10.31
N MET A 41 2.86 12.73 10.75
CA MET A 41 3.54 11.47 11.05
C MET A 41 3.11 10.38 10.08
N GLY A 42 4.07 9.72 9.42
CA GLY A 42 3.83 8.50 8.66
C GLY A 42 4.03 7.26 9.52
N VAL A 43 3.08 6.32 9.47
CA VAL A 43 3.11 5.06 10.22
C VAL A 43 2.95 3.90 9.24
N GLY A 44 4.02 3.13 9.05
CA GLY A 44 4.07 2.00 8.13
C GLY A 44 4.75 0.79 8.76
N ASP A 45 4.70 -0.35 8.09
CA ASP A 45 5.34 -1.59 8.55
C ASP A 45 6.19 -2.31 7.50
N GLY A 46 5.94 -2.05 6.21
CA GLY A 46 6.65 -2.70 5.10
C GLY A 46 7.44 -1.75 4.20
N LEU A 47 8.24 -2.32 3.28
CA LEU A 47 9.04 -1.54 2.32
C LEU A 47 8.20 -0.57 1.47
N SER A 48 6.96 -0.94 1.13
CA SER A 48 6.06 -0.09 0.34
C SER A 48 5.69 1.22 1.03
N ASP A 49 5.96 1.33 2.33
CA ASP A 49 5.55 2.47 3.15
C ASP A 49 6.66 3.51 3.30
N ILE A 50 7.92 3.10 3.09
CA ILE A 50 9.12 3.95 3.21
C ILE A 50 8.96 5.23 2.40
N GLY A 51 8.41 5.16 1.18
CA GLY A 51 8.23 6.32 0.32
C GLY A 51 7.35 7.41 0.97
N PHE A 52 6.15 7.06 1.45
CA PHE A 52 5.26 8.05 2.05
C PHE A 52 5.73 8.47 3.45
N MET A 53 6.34 7.54 4.20
CA MET A 53 6.97 7.86 5.48
C MET A 53 8.08 8.89 5.26
N ASN A 54 8.80 8.79 4.14
CA ASN A 54 9.86 9.74 3.82
C ASN A 54 9.37 11.16 3.58
N ASN A 55 8.17 11.29 3.05
CA ASN A 55 7.52 12.58 2.81
C ASN A 55 7.01 13.24 4.10
N CYS A 56 6.90 12.49 5.20
CA CYS A 56 6.43 12.99 6.48
C CYS A 56 7.59 13.54 7.33
N GLY A 57 7.32 14.58 8.12
CA GLY A 57 8.29 15.16 9.06
C GLY A 57 8.61 14.26 10.25
N PHE A 58 7.70 13.35 10.60
CA PHE A 58 7.88 12.34 11.62
C PHE A 58 7.51 10.96 11.10
N CYS A 59 8.10 9.92 11.67
CA CYS A 59 7.77 8.53 11.34
C CYS A 59 7.58 7.72 12.62
N ALA A 60 6.76 6.68 12.53
CA ALA A 60 6.66 5.65 13.54
C ALA A 60 6.40 4.30 12.88
N CYS A 61 6.66 3.21 13.61
CA CYS A 61 6.29 1.87 13.17
C CYS A 61 5.99 0.97 14.37
N PRO A 62 5.06 0.00 14.23
CA PRO A 62 4.84 -1.03 15.25
C PRO A 62 6.01 -2.03 15.34
N ALA A 63 6.01 -2.86 16.38
CA ALA A 63 7.08 -3.83 16.63
C ALA A 63 7.18 -4.93 15.54
N ASN A 64 6.07 -5.26 14.88
CA ASN A 64 6.00 -6.26 13.80
C ASN A 64 6.50 -5.75 12.44
N SER A 65 6.94 -4.49 12.34
CA SER A 65 7.48 -3.93 11.11
C SER A 65 8.79 -4.58 10.68
N GLN A 66 9.08 -4.49 9.39
CA GLN A 66 10.33 -4.96 8.82
C GLN A 66 11.53 -4.12 9.32
N GLU A 67 12.71 -4.74 9.40
CA GLU A 67 13.91 -4.08 9.96
C GLU A 67 14.29 -2.81 9.21
N LYS A 68 14.19 -2.78 7.87
CA LYS A 68 14.44 -1.57 7.07
C LYS A 68 13.51 -0.40 7.43
N VAL A 69 12.27 -0.69 7.83
CA VAL A 69 11.32 0.35 8.28
C VAL A 69 11.74 0.87 9.65
N LYS A 70 12.15 -0.01 10.57
CA LYS A 70 12.68 0.39 11.89
C LYS A 70 13.96 1.21 11.76
N GLU A 71 14.86 0.84 10.84
CA GLU A 71 16.08 1.60 10.51
C GLU A 71 15.74 3.02 10.06
N LEU A 72 14.81 3.17 9.11
CA LEU A 72 14.32 4.49 8.66
C LEU A 72 13.74 5.31 9.83
N VAL A 73 12.88 4.69 10.65
CA VAL A 73 12.27 5.37 11.80
C VAL A 73 13.33 5.83 12.79
N ASN A 74 14.33 5.01 13.08
CA ASN A 74 15.45 5.37 13.96
C ASN A 74 16.31 6.50 13.37
N GLU A 75 16.62 6.46 12.07
CA GLU A 75 17.36 7.52 11.36
C GLU A 75 16.63 8.87 11.47
N LYS A 76 15.29 8.85 11.37
CA LYS A 76 14.44 10.03 11.52
C LYS A 76 14.11 10.39 12.97
N HIS A 77 14.73 9.73 13.96
CA HIS A 77 14.44 9.91 15.38
C HIS A 77 12.94 9.81 15.71
N GLY A 78 12.25 8.89 15.01
CA GLY A 78 10.85 8.57 15.17
C GLY A 78 10.57 7.60 16.30
N LEU A 79 9.36 7.02 16.31
CA LEU A 79 8.93 6.04 17.31
C LEU A 79 8.93 4.63 16.74
N VAL A 80 9.82 3.77 17.23
CA VAL A 80 9.69 2.31 17.07
C VAL A 80 8.96 1.79 18.32
N SER A 81 7.68 1.43 18.18
CA SER A 81 6.88 0.91 19.29
C SER A 81 7.34 -0.51 19.67
N ASP A 82 7.21 -0.86 20.95
CA ASP A 82 7.36 -2.24 21.44
C ASP A 82 6.08 -3.07 21.27
N LYS A 83 4.98 -2.43 20.82
CA LYS A 83 3.67 -3.04 20.57
C LYS A 83 3.46 -3.30 19.08
N GLN A 84 2.72 -4.36 18.78
CA GLN A 84 2.42 -4.76 17.40
C GLN A 84 1.07 -4.20 16.92
N GLY A 85 0.93 -4.08 15.59
CA GLY A 85 -0.32 -3.73 14.93
C GLY A 85 -0.98 -2.48 15.52
N LEU A 86 -2.28 -2.59 15.78
CA LEU A 86 -3.11 -1.47 16.20
C LEU A 86 -2.59 -0.81 17.50
N ASP A 87 -2.06 -1.57 18.45
CA ASP A 87 -1.54 -1.01 19.69
C ASP A 87 -0.33 -0.10 19.46
N GLY A 88 0.55 -0.48 18.53
CA GLY A 88 1.68 0.36 18.12
C GLY A 88 1.21 1.58 17.31
N ALA A 89 0.19 1.42 16.48
CA ALA A 89 -0.43 2.52 15.74
C ALA A 89 -1.09 3.55 16.66
N LEU A 90 -1.78 3.11 17.71
CA LEU A 90 -2.40 3.97 18.72
C LEU A 90 -1.35 4.72 19.56
N GLU A 91 -0.23 4.06 19.89
CA GLU A 91 0.90 4.73 20.54
C GLU A 91 1.50 5.83 19.66
N ALA A 92 1.69 5.56 18.37
CA ALA A 92 2.13 6.56 17.40
C ALA A 92 1.16 7.75 17.31
N TYR A 93 -0.16 7.48 17.32
CA TYR A 93 -1.18 8.52 17.31
C TYR A 93 -1.10 9.44 18.53
N GLU A 94 -1.03 8.87 19.74
CA GLU A 94 -0.88 9.69 20.96
C GLU A 94 0.44 10.47 20.93
N LYS A 95 1.53 9.89 20.40
CA LYS A 95 2.79 10.61 20.24
C LYS A 95 2.69 11.80 19.28
N ALA A 96 1.96 11.64 18.18
CA ALA A 96 1.69 12.72 17.23
C ALA A 96 0.88 13.85 17.88
N LYS A 97 -0.13 13.50 18.68
CA LYS A 97 -0.94 14.44 19.45
C LYS A 97 -0.13 15.20 20.51
N GLU A 98 0.76 14.54 21.25
CA GLU A 98 1.69 15.19 22.18
C GLU A 98 2.57 16.24 21.48
N LYS A 99 3.01 15.93 20.25
CA LYS A 99 3.81 16.82 19.41
C LYS A 99 3.01 17.92 18.73
N GLY A 100 1.68 17.88 18.80
CA GLY A 100 0.80 18.84 18.12
C GLY A 100 0.86 18.74 16.60
N LEU A 101 1.04 17.53 16.07
CA LEU A 101 1.08 17.30 14.62
C LEU A 101 -0.31 17.53 13.98
N GLU A 102 -0.30 17.94 12.71
CA GLU A 102 -1.53 18.17 11.95
C GLU A 102 -2.23 16.85 11.58
N ALA A 103 -1.47 15.84 11.16
CA ALA A 103 -2.02 14.59 10.68
C ALA A 103 -1.15 13.37 11.02
N VAL A 104 -1.79 12.20 11.05
CA VAL A 104 -1.16 10.88 11.09
C VAL A 104 -1.64 10.10 9.87
N ILE A 105 -0.68 9.58 9.12
CA ILE A 105 -0.88 8.81 7.89
C ILE A 105 -0.55 7.36 8.22
N PHE A 106 -1.56 6.50 8.27
CA PHE A 106 -1.39 5.08 8.57
C PHE A 106 -1.35 4.27 7.28
N ASP A 107 -0.48 3.28 7.19
CA ASP A 107 -0.79 2.09 6.38
C ASP A 107 -1.92 1.27 7.04
N LYS A 108 -2.58 0.40 6.26
CA LYS A 108 -3.60 -0.52 6.77
C LYS A 108 -3.03 -1.86 7.20
N ASP A 109 -2.35 -2.55 6.28
CA ASP A 109 -2.03 -3.97 6.39
C ASP A 109 -0.70 -4.13 7.14
N GLY A 110 -0.73 -4.74 8.34
CA GLY A 110 0.44 -4.83 9.22
C GLY A 110 0.53 -3.69 10.26
N VAL A 111 -0.15 -2.57 10.01
CA VAL A 111 -0.28 -1.46 10.98
C VAL A 111 -1.63 -1.49 11.70
N LEU A 112 -2.76 -1.42 10.99
CA LEU A 112 -4.10 -1.43 11.62
C LEU A 112 -4.73 -2.83 11.64
N THR A 113 -4.28 -3.73 10.78
CA THR A 113 -4.73 -5.13 10.74
C THR A 113 -3.54 -6.07 10.69
N VAL A 114 -3.42 -6.99 11.63
CA VAL A 114 -2.36 -8.03 11.61
C VAL A 114 -3.00 -9.33 11.13
N ASN A 115 -2.39 -9.99 10.14
CA ASN A 115 -2.93 -11.22 9.54
C ASN A 115 -4.37 -11.09 9.00
N ASN A 116 -4.76 -9.89 8.55
CA ASN A 116 -6.14 -9.55 8.15
C ASN A 116 -7.19 -9.66 9.26
N GLU A 117 -6.78 -9.75 10.53
CA GLU A 117 -7.70 -9.77 11.66
C GLU A 117 -8.07 -8.34 12.05
N LEU A 118 -9.38 -8.09 12.12
CA LEU A 118 -9.96 -6.84 12.61
C LEU A 118 -10.13 -6.92 14.13
N SER A 119 -9.03 -6.75 14.87
CA SER A 119 -9.09 -6.72 16.34
C SER A 119 -9.41 -5.32 16.86
N ARG A 120 -10.33 -5.21 17.83
CA ARG A 120 -10.55 -3.99 18.66
C ARG A 120 -10.96 -2.73 17.89
N GLY A 121 -11.85 -2.88 16.89
CA GLY A 121 -12.36 -1.78 16.08
C GLY A 121 -12.97 -0.61 16.86
N GLU A 122 -13.56 -0.84 18.05
CA GLU A 122 -14.14 0.22 18.90
C GLU A 122 -13.11 1.26 19.37
N GLU A 123 -11.90 0.84 19.70
CA GLU A 123 -10.89 1.76 20.25
C GLU A 123 -10.40 2.73 19.18
N PHE A 124 -10.06 2.21 18.00
CA PHE A 124 -9.67 3.07 16.88
C PHE A 124 -10.85 3.90 16.36
N ARG A 125 -12.09 3.38 16.43
CA ARG A 125 -13.29 4.16 16.11
C ARG A 125 -13.41 5.39 17.00
N GLU A 126 -13.12 5.27 18.30
CA GLU A 126 -13.12 6.42 19.21
C GLU A 126 -12.04 7.44 18.84
N VAL A 127 -10.87 6.98 18.40
CA VAL A 127 -9.82 7.87 17.87
C VAL A 127 -10.32 8.59 16.61
N LEU A 128 -10.91 7.88 15.65
CA LEU A 128 -11.48 8.44 14.42
C LEU A 128 -12.58 9.48 14.69
N ARG A 129 -13.42 9.29 15.73
CA ARG A 129 -14.45 10.25 16.14
C ARG A 129 -13.88 11.60 16.56
N LYS A 130 -12.65 11.62 17.08
CA LYS A 130 -11.96 12.82 17.60
C LYS A 130 -10.91 13.37 16.64
N ALA A 131 -10.46 12.59 15.66
CA ALA A 131 -9.43 12.99 14.70
C ALA A 131 -9.77 14.33 14.02
N GLY A 132 -8.76 15.19 13.92
CA GLY A 132 -8.87 16.54 13.36
C GLY A 132 -9.62 17.58 14.21
N GLN A 133 -10.10 17.20 15.41
CA GLN A 133 -10.75 18.11 16.36
C GLN A 133 -9.78 18.53 17.47
N GLU A 134 -9.91 19.78 17.91
CA GLU A 134 -9.11 20.35 19.00
C GLU A 134 -7.60 20.21 18.75
N LYS A 135 -6.91 19.37 19.53
CA LYS A 135 -5.48 19.06 19.39
C LYS A 135 -5.21 17.68 18.79
N ASN A 136 -6.24 16.99 18.34
CA ASN A 136 -6.10 15.66 17.76
C ASN A 136 -5.71 15.77 16.29
N PRO A 137 -4.66 15.06 15.84
CA PRO A 137 -4.27 15.07 14.44
C PRO A 137 -5.38 14.46 13.56
N TYR A 138 -5.44 14.89 12.30
CA TYR A 138 -6.26 14.23 11.28
C TYR A 138 -5.73 12.83 10.99
N ILE A 139 -6.61 11.89 10.64
CA ILE A 139 -6.21 10.56 10.19
C ILE A 139 -6.39 10.45 8.68
N ILE A 140 -5.33 10.03 8.01
CA ILE A 140 -5.28 9.64 6.60
C ILE A 140 -4.88 8.16 6.57
N LEU A 141 -5.58 7.35 5.79
CA LEU A 141 -5.26 5.93 5.65
C LEU A 141 -4.69 5.66 4.25
N LEU A 142 -3.68 4.80 4.18
CA LEU A 142 -3.05 4.31 2.97
C LEU A 142 -3.29 2.80 2.88
N THR A 143 -3.62 2.33 1.70
CA THR A 143 -3.70 0.88 1.43
C THR A 143 -3.31 0.65 -0.03
N GLY A 144 -3.08 -0.61 -0.41
CA GLY A 144 -2.97 -1.05 -1.80
C GLY A 144 -4.22 -1.81 -2.26
N SER A 145 -5.18 -2.01 -1.37
CA SER A 145 -6.38 -2.83 -1.59
C SER A 145 -7.50 -2.01 -2.23
N SER A 146 -8.36 -2.66 -3.02
CA SER A 146 -9.52 -2.00 -3.64
C SER A 146 -10.54 -1.56 -2.59
N PHE A 147 -11.48 -0.69 -2.98
CA PHE A 147 -12.58 -0.31 -2.10
C PHE A 147 -13.36 -1.53 -1.59
N ASP A 148 -13.73 -2.45 -2.49
CA ASP A 148 -14.47 -3.67 -2.13
C ASP A 148 -13.72 -4.52 -1.09
N GLN A 149 -12.40 -4.64 -1.23
CA GLN A 149 -11.53 -5.36 -0.28
C GLN A 149 -11.45 -4.69 1.11
N ASN A 150 -11.90 -3.45 1.22
CA ASN A 150 -11.84 -2.64 2.43
C ASN A 150 -13.20 -2.39 3.08
N THR A 151 -14.30 -2.88 2.50
CA THR A 151 -15.66 -2.64 3.03
C THR A 151 -15.80 -3.09 4.49
N ASP A 152 -15.38 -4.31 4.80
CA ASP A 152 -15.46 -4.87 6.16
C ASP A 152 -14.59 -4.08 7.15
N PHE A 153 -13.42 -3.63 6.69
CA PHE A 153 -12.53 -2.78 7.48
C PHE A 153 -13.18 -1.42 7.79
N LEU A 154 -13.76 -0.78 6.77
CA LEU A 154 -14.45 0.51 6.90
C LEU A 154 -15.62 0.41 7.89
N GLU A 155 -16.38 -0.68 7.84
CA GLU A 155 -17.50 -0.93 8.75
C GLU A 155 -16.99 -1.21 10.18
N ALA A 156 -16.05 -2.13 10.35
CA ALA A 156 -15.53 -2.51 11.66
C ALA A 156 -14.93 -1.32 12.41
N TYR A 157 -14.17 -0.48 11.72
CA TYR A 157 -13.54 0.71 12.31
C TYR A 157 -14.46 1.95 12.32
N GLY A 158 -15.69 1.84 11.81
CA GLY A 158 -16.71 2.88 11.91
C GLY A 158 -16.45 4.11 11.01
N PHE A 159 -15.72 3.95 9.92
CA PHE A 159 -15.52 5.02 8.92
C PHE A 159 -16.85 5.52 8.35
N ASN A 160 -17.87 4.66 8.30
CA ASN A 160 -19.22 5.01 7.90
C ASN A 160 -19.88 6.08 8.79
N HIS A 161 -19.36 6.31 9.99
CA HIS A 161 -19.85 7.33 10.94
C HIS A 161 -19.02 8.61 10.95
N LEU A 162 -17.95 8.71 10.15
CA LEU A 162 -17.10 9.90 10.11
C LEU A 162 -17.82 11.15 9.61
N HIS A 163 -18.95 11.01 8.93
CA HIS A 163 -19.82 12.13 8.56
C HIS A 163 -20.36 12.92 9.78
N GLU A 164 -20.38 12.30 10.96
CA GLU A 164 -20.74 12.94 12.23
C GLU A 164 -19.61 13.85 12.75
N ASN A 165 -18.35 13.61 12.36
CA ASN A 165 -17.19 14.36 12.82
C ASN A 165 -17.08 15.71 12.08
N PRO A 166 -17.19 16.87 12.77
CA PRO A 166 -17.14 18.19 12.14
C PRO A 166 -15.80 18.52 11.44
N ALA A 167 -14.70 17.89 11.85
CA ALA A 167 -13.40 18.05 11.23
C ALA A 167 -13.42 17.52 9.79
N TYR A 168 -14.00 16.32 9.61
CA TYR A 168 -14.15 15.72 8.28
C TYR A 168 -15.12 16.51 7.40
N LYS A 169 -16.08 17.28 7.94
CA LYS A 169 -16.92 18.16 7.08
C LYS A 169 -16.11 19.17 6.28
N LYS A 170 -14.95 19.60 6.81
CA LYS A 170 -14.03 20.52 6.13
C LYS A 170 -13.05 19.80 5.22
N LYS A 171 -12.69 18.55 5.56
CA LYS A 171 -11.76 17.68 4.83
C LYS A 171 -12.37 16.28 4.68
N PRO A 172 -13.31 16.06 3.73
CA PRO A 172 -14.24 14.92 3.76
C PRO A 172 -13.69 13.56 3.31
N TRP A 173 -12.38 13.44 3.18
CA TRP A 173 -11.76 12.28 2.56
C TRP A 173 -11.00 11.49 3.63
N ALA A 174 -11.51 10.31 3.98
CA ALA A 174 -10.69 9.29 4.63
C ALA A 174 -10.05 8.49 3.52
N VAL A 175 -8.76 8.70 3.31
CA VAL A 175 -8.17 8.21 2.08
C VAL A 175 -8.02 6.70 2.15
N MET A 176 -8.34 6.00 1.06
CA MET A 176 -8.13 4.57 0.91
C MET A 176 -7.65 4.36 -0.51
N PHE A 177 -6.35 4.17 -0.65
CA PHE A 177 -5.72 4.10 -1.96
C PHE A 177 -5.89 2.70 -2.54
N ASN A 178 -6.46 2.57 -3.74
CA ASN A 178 -6.18 1.42 -4.58
C ASN A 178 -5.04 1.83 -5.51
N SER A 179 -3.79 1.56 -5.12
CA SER A 179 -2.62 1.89 -5.95
C SER A 179 -2.56 3.38 -6.30
N GLY A 180 -2.94 4.26 -5.36
CA GLY A 180 -2.91 5.71 -5.51
C GLY A 180 -4.15 6.37 -6.14
N LEU A 181 -5.11 5.62 -6.67
CA LEU A 181 -6.01 6.16 -7.71
C LEU A 181 -7.42 6.52 -7.26
N GLN A 182 -7.81 6.14 -6.05
CA GLN A 182 -9.17 6.36 -5.57
C GLN A 182 -9.16 6.89 -4.16
N PHE A 183 -10.11 7.76 -3.88
CA PHE A 183 -10.31 8.45 -2.62
C PHE A 183 -11.74 8.22 -2.21
N TYR A 184 -11.94 7.74 -0.98
CA TYR A 184 -13.26 7.52 -0.43
C TYR A 184 -13.72 8.78 0.31
N ASN A 185 -14.85 9.33 -0.14
CA ASN A 185 -15.52 10.40 0.57
C ASN A 185 -16.39 9.80 1.67
N VAL A 186 -16.15 10.16 2.92
CA VAL A 186 -16.90 9.59 4.04
C VAL A 186 -18.32 10.15 4.18
N PHE A 187 -18.67 11.20 3.42
CA PHE A 187 -19.99 11.85 3.46
C PHE A 187 -20.96 11.29 2.44
N ASP A 188 -20.59 11.34 1.16
CA ASP A 188 -21.44 10.85 0.08
C ASP A 188 -21.16 9.39 -0.28
N LYS A 189 -20.13 8.78 0.35
CA LYS A 189 -19.66 7.40 0.09
C LYS A 189 -19.21 7.18 -1.36
N GLU A 190 -18.92 8.26 -2.10
CA GLU A 190 -18.41 8.18 -3.45
C GLU A 190 -16.90 7.94 -3.44
N THR A 191 -16.42 7.11 -4.36
CA THR A 191 -15.01 7.04 -4.70
C THR A 191 -14.72 8.04 -5.82
N LYS A 192 -13.68 8.86 -5.66
CA LYS A 192 -13.20 9.79 -6.72
C LYS A 192 -11.73 9.58 -6.97
N SER A 193 -11.32 9.67 -8.23
CA SER A 193 -9.90 9.82 -8.52
C SER A 193 -9.45 11.25 -8.22
N LEU A 194 -8.27 11.43 -7.64
CA LEU A 194 -7.64 12.76 -7.54
C LEU A 194 -6.77 13.12 -8.73
N CYS A 195 -6.48 12.16 -9.61
CA CYS A 195 -5.73 12.39 -10.82
C CYS A 195 -6.39 11.67 -12.00
N ASP A 196 -6.49 12.34 -13.13
CA ASP A 196 -6.87 11.69 -14.37
C ASP A 196 -5.69 10.83 -14.83
N ILE A 197 -5.89 9.52 -14.89
CA ILE A 197 -4.92 8.60 -15.48
C ILE A 197 -5.11 8.65 -16.99
N PRO A 198 -4.06 8.91 -17.78
CA PRO A 198 -4.19 8.83 -19.22
C PRO A 198 -4.57 7.41 -19.67
N ASP A 199 -5.54 7.31 -20.59
CA ASP A 199 -6.00 6.01 -21.13
C ASP A 199 -4.83 5.20 -21.71
N GLU A 200 -3.84 5.87 -22.30
CA GLU A 200 -2.61 5.23 -22.79
C GLU A 200 -1.84 4.52 -21.69
N MET A 201 -1.82 5.05 -20.46
CA MET A 201 -1.09 4.43 -19.37
C MET A 201 -1.76 3.13 -18.92
N VAL A 202 -3.09 3.15 -18.81
CA VAL A 202 -3.92 1.97 -18.49
C VAL A 202 -3.78 0.91 -19.59
N ALA A 203 -3.83 1.33 -20.85
CA ALA A 203 -3.57 0.44 -21.98
C ALA A 203 -2.16 -0.18 -21.91
N GLY A 204 -1.16 0.60 -21.52
CA GLY A 204 0.20 0.13 -21.29
C GLY A 204 0.30 -0.94 -20.20
N ILE A 205 -0.39 -0.79 -19.07
CA ILE A 205 -0.48 -1.83 -18.02
C ILE A 205 -1.10 -3.12 -18.56
N ASN A 206 -2.17 -3.02 -19.36
CA ASN A 206 -2.81 -4.21 -19.92
C ASN A 206 -1.94 -4.93 -20.95
N ASN A 207 -1.22 -4.17 -21.79
CA ASN A 207 -0.25 -4.73 -22.73
C ASN A 207 0.92 -5.40 -21.99
N LEU A 208 1.43 -4.76 -20.93
CA LEU A 208 2.46 -5.31 -20.07
C LEU A 208 2.01 -6.63 -19.45
N LYS A 209 0.79 -6.72 -18.90
CA LYS A 209 0.26 -7.97 -18.31
C LYS A 209 0.36 -9.15 -19.27
N ASN A 210 -0.19 -8.98 -20.46
CA ASN A 210 -0.20 -10.02 -21.49
C ASN A 210 1.23 -10.41 -21.91
N TYR A 211 2.12 -9.43 -22.03
CA TYR A 211 3.52 -9.67 -22.39
C TYR A 211 4.25 -10.46 -21.31
N VAL A 212 4.23 -9.95 -20.06
CA VAL A 212 4.95 -10.55 -18.93
C VAL A 212 4.45 -11.96 -18.66
N GLU A 213 3.14 -12.21 -18.74
CA GLU A 213 2.58 -13.55 -18.54
C GLU A 213 3.07 -14.55 -19.59
N LYS A 214 3.07 -14.15 -20.87
CA LYS A 214 3.62 -14.98 -21.95
C LYS A 214 5.10 -15.29 -21.73
N MET A 215 5.88 -14.31 -21.27
CA MET A 215 7.30 -14.48 -21.00
C MET A 215 7.54 -15.34 -19.75
N ILE A 216 6.70 -15.22 -18.72
CA ILE A 216 6.73 -16.08 -17.53
C ILE A 216 6.49 -17.55 -17.93
N GLU A 217 5.45 -17.81 -18.75
CA GLU A 217 5.13 -19.17 -19.21
C GLU A 217 6.30 -19.80 -19.98
N LYS A 218 6.94 -18.99 -20.83
CA LYS A 218 8.04 -19.41 -21.70
C LYS A 218 9.36 -19.60 -20.95
N ASP A 219 9.75 -18.63 -20.13
CA ASP A 219 11.12 -18.50 -19.61
C ASP A 219 11.23 -18.74 -18.10
N ILE A 220 10.12 -18.73 -17.35
CA ILE A 220 10.13 -18.84 -15.88
C ILE A 220 9.54 -20.16 -15.38
N PHE A 221 8.44 -20.65 -15.96
CA PHE A 221 7.73 -21.82 -15.41
C PHE A 221 8.63 -23.04 -15.18
N GLY A 222 9.39 -23.44 -16.21
CA GLY A 222 10.30 -24.59 -16.11
C GLY A 222 11.48 -24.37 -15.15
N ASN A 223 12.00 -23.15 -15.09
CA ASN A 223 13.23 -22.83 -14.34
C ASN A 223 12.99 -22.71 -12.83
N PHE A 224 11.79 -22.28 -12.43
CA PHE A 224 11.46 -21.98 -11.04
C PHE A 224 10.44 -22.95 -10.43
N GLY A 225 10.08 -24.01 -11.15
CA GLY A 225 9.08 -24.98 -10.69
C GLY A 225 7.68 -24.40 -10.51
N ILE A 226 7.37 -23.34 -11.27
CA ILE A 226 6.06 -22.69 -11.28
C ILE A 226 5.14 -23.46 -12.25
N VAL A 227 3.91 -23.74 -11.81
CA VAL A 227 2.96 -24.60 -12.52
C VAL A 227 1.76 -23.84 -13.09
N GLY A 228 1.73 -22.51 -12.95
CA GLY A 228 0.68 -21.67 -13.52
C GLY A 228 0.41 -20.39 -12.75
N PHE A 229 -0.67 -19.73 -13.14
CA PHE A 229 -1.25 -18.58 -12.43
C PHE A 229 -2.46 -18.99 -11.58
N THR A 230 -2.85 -18.15 -10.62
CA THR A 230 -4.07 -18.30 -9.82
C THR A 230 -4.71 -16.94 -9.54
N GLU A 231 -6.03 -16.91 -9.42
CA GLU A 231 -6.80 -15.77 -8.91
C GLU A 231 -7.35 -16.03 -7.49
N ASP A 232 -7.09 -17.22 -6.94
CA ASP A 232 -7.39 -17.57 -5.55
C ASP A 232 -6.13 -17.32 -4.70
N TYR A 233 -6.20 -16.29 -3.84
CA TYR A 233 -5.10 -15.91 -2.96
C TYR A 233 -4.82 -16.94 -1.87
N GLU A 234 -5.86 -17.56 -1.31
CA GLU A 234 -5.78 -18.40 -0.11
C GLU A 234 -5.42 -19.84 -0.43
N LYS A 235 -6.07 -20.43 -1.44
CA LYS A 235 -5.95 -21.87 -1.73
C LYS A 235 -5.11 -22.17 -2.98
N GLY A 236 -4.70 -21.13 -3.71
CA GLY A 236 -4.17 -21.29 -5.06
C GLY A 236 -2.66 -21.19 -5.23
N GLN A 237 -1.88 -20.83 -4.20
CA GLN A 237 -0.49 -20.37 -4.40
C GLN A 237 0.61 -21.45 -4.32
N ASN A 238 0.26 -22.73 -4.35
CA ASN A 238 1.25 -23.82 -4.34
C ASN A 238 1.92 -23.92 -5.71
N GLY A 239 3.12 -23.36 -5.84
CA GLY A 239 3.86 -23.26 -7.10
C GLY A 239 3.15 -22.40 -8.14
N ARG A 240 2.23 -21.52 -7.76
CA ARG A 240 1.48 -20.67 -8.70
C ARG A 240 1.61 -19.21 -8.33
N ILE A 241 1.69 -18.37 -9.35
CA ILE A 241 1.76 -16.92 -9.23
C ILE A 241 0.33 -16.40 -9.03
N TYR A 242 0.06 -15.70 -7.93
CA TYR A 242 -1.23 -15.06 -7.73
C TYR A 242 -1.29 -13.72 -8.47
N ARG A 243 -2.39 -13.52 -9.21
CA ARG A 243 -2.67 -12.34 -10.02
C ARG A 243 -3.99 -11.70 -9.58
N PRO A 244 -3.96 -10.56 -8.84
CA PRO A 244 -5.17 -9.84 -8.50
C PRO A 244 -5.76 -9.15 -9.74
N LYS A 245 -7.11 -9.10 -9.82
CA LYS A 245 -7.83 -8.33 -10.85
C LYS A 245 -7.83 -6.85 -10.47
N LYS A 246 -6.86 -6.10 -10.98
CA LYS A 246 -6.76 -4.65 -10.79
C LYS A 246 -6.50 -3.99 -12.14
N GLU A 247 -7.23 -2.93 -12.46
CA GLU A 247 -7.16 -2.32 -13.80
C GLU A 247 -5.90 -1.47 -13.97
N ALA A 248 -5.57 -0.66 -12.96
CA ALA A 248 -4.50 0.33 -13.03
C ALA A 248 -3.18 -0.10 -12.37
N MET A 249 -3.06 -1.38 -12.04
CA MET A 249 -1.78 -1.99 -11.72
C MET A 249 -1.69 -3.42 -12.22
N ALA A 250 -0.46 -3.88 -12.39
CA ALA A 250 -0.14 -5.29 -12.61
C ALA A 250 0.65 -5.80 -11.41
N THR A 251 0.24 -6.91 -10.81
CA THR A 251 0.98 -7.52 -9.69
C THR A 251 1.15 -8.99 -9.95
N TRP A 252 2.38 -9.47 -9.80
CA TRP A 252 2.70 -10.89 -9.80
C TRP A 252 3.21 -11.27 -8.42
N ASN A 253 2.36 -11.92 -7.64
CA ASN A 253 2.75 -12.39 -6.31
C ASN A 253 3.68 -13.58 -6.44
N ILE A 254 4.80 -13.52 -5.74
CA ILE A 254 5.71 -14.64 -5.53
C ILE A 254 4.90 -15.76 -4.85
N PRO A 255 4.95 -17.01 -5.36
CA PRO A 255 4.24 -18.13 -4.74
C PRO A 255 4.56 -18.24 -3.25
N ARG A 256 3.58 -18.58 -2.43
CA ARG A 256 3.81 -18.80 -0.99
C ARG A 256 4.63 -20.06 -0.75
N TYR A 257 4.31 -21.12 -1.48
CA TYR A 257 4.95 -22.43 -1.38
C TYR A 257 5.45 -22.88 -2.75
N PHE A 258 6.45 -23.77 -2.76
CA PHE A 258 6.81 -24.53 -3.94
C PHE A 258 5.62 -25.43 -4.36
N LYS A 259 5.75 -26.07 -5.54
CA LYS A 259 4.73 -26.98 -6.08
C LYS A 259 4.35 -28.15 -5.15
N ASP A 260 5.21 -28.47 -4.19
CA ASP A 260 4.95 -29.51 -3.19
C ASP A 260 3.92 -29.10 -2.12
N GLY A 261 3.59 -27.79 -2.04
CA GLY A 261 2.69 -27.21 -1.06
C GLY A 261 3.18 -27.27 0.39
N LYS A 262 4.46 -27.62 0.60
CA LYS A 262 5.04 -27.84 1.94
C LYS A 262 6.24 -26.93 2.17
N THR A 263 7.05 -26.71 1.15
CA THR A 263 8.26 -25.90 1.25
C THR A 263 7.89 -24.44 1.00
N VAL A 264 8.25 -23.54 1.92
CA VAL A 264 8.01 -22.10 1.76
C VAL A 264 8.91 -21.56 0.65
N TYR A 265 8.31 -20.87 -0.31
CA TYR A 265 9.04 -20.28 -1.45
C TYR A 265 9.47 -18.85 -1.14
N ARG A 266 8.59 -18.04 -0.53
CA ARG A 266 8.91 -16.64 -0.14
C ARG A 266 10.07 -16.58 0.84
N GLY A 267 10.95 -15.60 0.65
CA GLY A 267 12.17 -15.44 1.45
C GLY A 267 13.31 -16.40 1.09
N SER A 268 13.13 -17.32 0.14
CA SER A 268 14.22 -18.15 -0.38
C SER A 268 15.09 -17.39 -1.39
N GLU A 269 16.31 -17.88 -1.62
CA GLU A 269 17.16 -17.37 -2.72
C GLU A 269 16.50 -17.53 -4.08
N GLU A 270 15.70 -18.59 -4.27
CA GLU A 270 14.93 -18.85 -5.49
C GLU A 270 13.85 -17.79 -5.72
N ALA A 271 13.23 -17.28 -4.65
CA ALA A 271 12.30 -16.16 -4.73
C ALA A 271 12.97 -14.87 -5.19
N LYS A 272 14.18 -14.59 -4.70
CA LYS A 272 14.95 -13.43 -5.16
C LYS A 272 15.30 -13.55 -6.65
N ARG A 273 15.85 -14.70 -7.06
CA ARG A 273 16.16 -14.98 -8.48
C ARG A 273 14.93 -14.87 -9.38
N PHE A 274 13.77 -15.30 -8.89
CA PHE A 274 12.50 -15.17 -9.58
C PHE A 274 12.07 -13.70 -9.72
N SER A 275 12.15 -12.91 -8.65
CA SER A 275 11.87 -11.47 -8.69
C SER A 275 12.81 -10.74 -9.65
N ASP A 276 14.11 -11.03 -9.62
CA ASP A 276 15.10 -10.44 -10.53
C ASP A 276 14.76 -10.75 -12.00
N ALA A 277 14.33 -11.99 -12.29
CA ALA A 277 13.88 -12.39 -13.62
C ALA A 277 12.61 -11.64 -14.06
N LEU A 278 11.63 -11.48 -13.16
CA LEU A 278 10.42 -10.70 -13.44
C LEU A 278 10.73 -9.23 -13.72
N VAL A 279 11.54 -8.60 -12.87
CA VAL A 279 11.97 -7.21 -13.05
C VAL A 279 12.63 -7.06 -14.41
N LYS A 280 13.54 -7.97 -14.78
CA LYS A 280 14.19 -7.92 -16.09
C LYS A 280 13.19 -7.98 -17.25
N ILE A 281 12.19 -8.87 -17.20
CA ILE A 281 11.16 -8.98 -18.25
C ILE A 281 10.36 -7.67 -18.35
N ILE A 282 10.01 -7.07 -17.21
CA ILE A 282 9.26 -5.81 -17.16
C ILE A 282 10.08 -4.66 -17.73
N THR A 283 11.36 -4.53 -17.34
CA THR A 283 12.23 -3.47 -17.84
C THR A 283 12.50 -3.62 -19.34
N ASP A 284 12.74 -4.85 -19.82
CA ASP A 284 12.91 -5.11 -21.25
C ASP A 284 11.67 -4.67 -22.06
N PHE A 285 10.46 -4.91 -21.53
CA PHE A 285 9.21 -4.45 -22.17
C PHE A 285 9.14 -2.92 -22.23
N PHE A 286 9.45 -2.23 -21.14
CA PHE A 286 9.40 -0.78 -21.10
C PHE A 286 10.46 -0.13 -21.99
N ASP A 287 11.67 -0.68 -22.04
CA ASP A 287 12.73 -0.24 -22.95
C ASP A 287 12.30 -0.41 -24.42
N GLU A 288 11.70 -1.55 -24.78
CA GLU A 288 11.20 -1.80 -26.14
C GLU A 288 10.08 -0.82 -26.52
N LYS A 289 9.18 -0.50 -25.57
CA LYS A 289 8.07 0.44 -25.79
C LYS A 289 8.43 1.91 -25.59
N GLN A 290 9.66 2.20 -25.16
CA GLN A 290 10.11 3.55 -24.82
C GLN A 290 9.21 4.22 -23.76
N TYR A 291 8.73 3.45 -22.79
CA TYR A 291 7.98 3.99 -21.66
C TYR A 291 8.96 4.45 -20.57
N ASN A 292 8.67 5.58 -19.92
CA ASN A 292 9.45 5.99 -18.76
C ASN A 292 9.05 5.11 -17.57
N TYR A 293 10.04 4.66 -16.80
CA TYR A 293 9.80 3.90 -15.60
C TYR A 293 10.88 4.15 -14.54
N GLU A 294 10.50 3.93 -13.28
CA GLU A 294 11.38 3.93 -12.12
C GLU A 294 11.22 2.63 -11.34
N ILE A 295 12.30 2.16 -10.72
CA ILE A 295 12.23 1.04 -9.77
C ILE A 295 12.13 1.65 -8.38
N ALA A 296 11.04 1.34 -7.68
CA ALA A 296 10.67 1.87 -6.37
C ALA A 296 10.92 0.86 -5.25
#